data_AF-A0A166DPW8-F1
#
_entry.id   AF-A0A166DPW8-F1
#
_cell.length_a   1.000
_cell.length_b   1.000
_cell.length_c   1.000
_cell.angle_alpha   90.00
_cell.angle_beta   90.00
_cell.angle_gamma   90.00
#
_symmetry.space_group_name_H-M   'P 1'
#
loop_
_entity.id
_entity.type
_entity.pdbx_description
1 polymer ?
#
loop_
_entity_poly.entity_id
_entity_poly.type
_entity_poly.pdbx_seq_one_letter_code
_entity_poly.pdbx_strand_id
1 'polypeptide(L)'
;MPYLNAVTKELLRKHPPTYFVLSHAVTEPSKLAGYDIPLGTTVEFFTPPIGNDPKIWSDPEKFNPDRFLTGGEDADITSVTGVKMMPFSVGRRICPGASMATIHLNLKIARLVQEFEWSAYPANSKVDFSEKLEFTVVMKNPLRAMIKPRV
;
A
#
# COMPACT_ATOMS: atom_id res chain seq x y z
N MET A 1 3.16 -19.03 2.99
CA MET A 1 2.11 -18.44 3.86
C MET A 1 1.18 -17.57 3.02
N PRO A 2 0.18 -18.15 2.33
CA PRO A 2 -0.71 -17.40 1.44
C PRO A 2 -1.42 -16.22 2.14
N TYR A 3 -1.91 -16.45 3.36
CA TYR A 3 -2.60 -15.41 4.14
C TYR A 3 -1.71 -14.22 4.51
N LEU A 4 -0.45 -14.46 4.89
CA LEU A 4 0.50 -13.40 5.20
C LEU A 4 0.74 -12.50 3.98
N ASN A 5 0.92 -13.09 2.80
CA ASN A 5 1.06 -12.33 1.56
C ASN A 5 -0.20 -11.52 1.26
N ALA A 6 -1.38 -12.09 1.50
CA ALA A 6 -2.66 -11.43 1.34
C ALA A 6 -2.81 -10.22 2.28
N VAL A 7 -2.40 -10.35 3.55
CA VAL A 7 -2.34 -9.25 4.53
C VAL A 7 -1.40 -8.14 4.06
N THR A 8 -0.21 -8.48 3.57
CA THR A 8 0.77 -7.50 3.08
C THR A 8 0.25 -6.76 1.84
N LYS A 9 -0.41 -7.45 0.91
CA LYS A 9 -1.05 -6.81 -0.25
C LYS A 9 -2.16 -5.84 0.18
N GLU A 10 -3.03 -6.26 1.09
CA GLU A 10 -4.12 -5.42 1.58
C GLU A 10 -3.62 -4.22 2.37
N LEU A 11 -2.58 -4.40 3.18
CA LEU A 11 -1.89 -3.32 3.88
C LEU A 11 -1.37 -2.26 2.91
N LEU A 12 -0.67 -2.68 1.85
CA LEU A 12 -0.09 -1.77 0.86
C LEU A 12 -1.15 -1.10 -0.03
N ARG A 13 -2.27 -1.78 -0.32
CA ARG A 13 -3.41 -1.19 -1.03
C ARG A 13 -4.03 -0.07 -0.20
N LYS A 14 -4.27 -0.34 1.10
CA LYS A 14 -4.97 0.58 2.00
C LYS A 14 -4.12 1.74 2.48
N HIS A 15 -2.87 1.45 2.81
CA HIS A 15 -1.92 2.38 3.40
C HIS A 15 -0.64 2.40 2.55
N PRO A 16 -0.68 2.97 1.34
CA PRO A 16 0.51 3.07 0.50
C PRO A 16 1.57 3.92 1.21
N PRO A 17 2.88 3.60 1.07
CA PRO A 17 3.95 4.34 1.74
C PRO A 17 3.98 5.83 1.42
N THR A 18 3.46 6.22 0.25
CA THR A 18 3.36 7.62 -0.19
C THR A 18 2.02 7.86 -0.87
N TYR A 19 1.47 9.08 -0.70
CA TYR A 19 0.27 9.52 -1.42
C TYR A 19 0.56 9.85 -2.89
N PHE A 20 1.74 10.41 -3.16
CA PHE A 20 2.23 10.62 -4.51
C PHE A 20 3.44 9.73 -4.74
N VAL A 21 3.57 9.17 -5.94
CA VAL A 21 4.87 8.61 -6.36
C VAL A 21 5.86 9.75 -6.58
N LEU A 22 7.14 9.43 -6.77
CA LEU A 22 8.14 10.45 -7.11
C LEU A 22 7.78 11.12 -8.44
N SER A 23 7.90 12.45 -8.50
CA SER A 23 7.60 13.25 -9.68
C SER A 23 8.30 12.72 -10.93
N HIS A 24 7.55 12.57 -12.01
CA HIS A 24 8.08 12.24 -13.33
C HIS A 24 8.11 13.48 -14.22
N ALA A 25 8.90 13.40 -15.30
CA ALA A 25 8.89 14.40 -16.37
C ALA A 25 8.70 13.69 -17.71
N VAL A 26 7.86 14.26 -18.56
CA VAL A 26 7.66 13.78 -19.93
C VAL A 26 8.93 13.97 -20.74
N THR A 27 9.45 12.89 -21.35
CA THR A 27 10.71 12.89 -22.09
C THR A 27 10.54 13.06 -23.60
N GLU A 28 9.31 12.99 -24.10
CA GLU A 28 8.94 13.22 -25.50
C GLU A 28 7.49 13.74 -25.55
N PRO A 29 7.15 14.69 -26.44
CA PRO A 29 5.78 15.15 -26.61
C PRO A 29 4.83 13.96 -26.79
N SER A 30 3.81 13.88 -25.94
CA SER A 30 2.97 12.69 -25.81
C SER A 30 1.49 13.08 -25.77
N LYS A 31 0.60 12.14 -26.07
CA LYS A 31 -0.83 12.31 -25.85
C LYS A 31 -1.32 11.47 -24.67
N LEU A 32 -2.04 12.09 -23.74
CA LEU A 32 -2.64 11.41 -22.60
C LEU A 32 -4.12 11.78 -22.49
N ALA A 33 -5.01 10.79 -22.51
CA ALA A 33 -6.46 11.00 -22.42
C ALA A 33 -7.02 12.05 -23.41
N GLY A 34 -6.40 12.18 -24.60
CA GLY A 34 -6.77 13.15 -25.63
C GLY A 34 -6.06 14.51 -25.55
N TYR A 35 -5.27 14.76 -24.50
CA TYR A 35 -4.52 16.00 -24.31
C TYR A 35 -3.09 15.87 -24.84
N ASP A 36 -2.58 16.93 -25.47
CA ASP A 36 -1.15 17.06 -25.79
C ASP A 36 -0.37 17.44 -24.53
N ILE A 37 0.62 16.62 -24.19
CA ILE A 37 1.50 16.79 -23.03
C ILE A 37 2.91 17.18 -23.54
N PRO A 38 3.33 18.43 -23.33
CA PRO A 38 4.64 18.90 -23.78
C PRO A 38 5.81 18.16 -23.11
N LEU A 39 6.95 18.16 -23.80
CA LEU A 39 8.25 17.78 -23.23
C LEU A 39 8.52 18.56 -21.94
N GLY A 40 9.02 17.87 -20.91
CA GLY A 40 9.38 18.47 -19.63
C GLY A 40 8.22 18.69 -18.67
N THR A 41 6.97 18.42 -19.07
CA THR A 41 5.81 18.51 -18.18
C THR A 41 5.98 17.56 -16.99
N THR A 42 5.80 18.08 -15.78
CA THR A 42 5.79 17.28 -14.55
C THR A 42 4.52 16.44 -14.48
N VAL A 43 4.67 15.15 -14.17
CA VAL A 43 3.56 14.20 -14.00
C VAL A 43 3.62 13.61 -12.61
N GLU A 44 2.50 13.73 -11.90
CA GLU A 44 2.30 13.21 -10.55
C GLU A 44 1.21 12.14 -10.55
N PHE A 45 1.40 11.08 -9.77
CA PHE A 45 0.38 10.03 -9.60
C PHE A 45 -0.07 9.99 -8.14
N PHE A 46 -1.35 10.31 -7.92
CA PHE A 46 -1.98 10.21 -6.61
C PHE A 46 -2.50 8.78 -6.40
N THR A 47 -1.85 8.04 -5.49
CA THR A 47 -2.05 6.58 -5.32
C THR A 47 -3.27 6.18 -4.48
N PRO A 48 -3.71 6.90 -3.43
CA PRO A 48 -4.80 6.45 -2.56
C PRO A 48 -6.14 6.21 -3.29
N PRO A 49 -6.56 7.04 -4.26
CA PRO A 49 -7.79 6.77 -4.99
C PRO A 49 -7.73 5.49 -5.82
N ILE A 50 -6.56 5.11 -6.36
CA ILE A 50 -6.41 3.88 -7.14
C ILE A 50 -6.66 2.65 -6.25
N GLY A 51 -6.07 2.66 -5.05
CA GLY A 51 -6.25 1.59 -4.07
C GLY A 51 -7.66 1.55 -3.45
N ASN A 52 -8.45 2.62 -3.54
CA ASN A 52 -9.78 2.73 -2.94
C ASN A 52 -10.90 2.87 -3.98
N ASP A 53 -10.63 2.73 -5.27
CA ASP A 53 -11.64 2.89 -6.32
C ASP A 53 -12.70 1.76 -6.22
N PRO A 54 -13.97 2.06 -5.92
CA PRO A 54 -15.03 1.05 -5.83
C PRO A 54 -15.35 0.37 -7.17
N LYS A 55 -14.85 0.90 -8.29
CA LYS A 55 -14.95 0.23 -9.60
C LYS A 55 -13.93 -0.90 -9.76
N ILE A 56 -12.87 -0.88 -8.96
CA ILE A 56 -11.77 -1.85 -9.01
C ILE A 56 -11.86 -2.82 -7.82
N TRP A 57 -12.23 -2.32 -6.64
CA TRP A 57 -12.17 -3.05 -5.37
C TRP A 57 -13.57 -3.20 -4.75
N SER A 58 -13.95 -4.41 -4.37
CA SER A 58 -15.18 -4.65 -3.60
C SER A 58 -15.01 -4.19 -2.15
N ASP A 59 -16.01 -3.47 -1.61
CA ASP A 59 -15.97 -2.86 -0.27
C ASP A 59 -14.62 -2.19 0.01
N PRO A 60 -14.20 -1.20 -0.80
CA PRO A 60 -12.83 -0.70 -0.80
C PRO A 60 -12.41 -0.24 0.59
N GLU A 61 -13.32 0.33 1.39
CA GLU A 61 -13.14 0.79 2.78
C GLU A 61 -12.79 -0.30 3.79
N LYS A 62 -13.20 -1.54 3.56
CA LYS A 62 -12.92 -2.64 4.47
C LYS A 62 -11.51 -3.17 4.25
N PHE A 63 -10.74 -3.27 5.32
CA PHE A 63 -9.50 -4.06 5.34
C PHE A 63 -9.88 -5.55 5.31
N ASN A 64 -9.69 -6.20 4.16
CA ASN A 64 -10.05 -7.59 3.93
C ASN A 64 -8.93 -8.32 3.15
N PRO A 65 -7.99 -9.00 3.83
CA PRO A 65 -6.95 -9.80 3.18
C PRO A 65 -7.49 -10.92 2.29
N ASP A 66 -8.66 -11.49 2.61
CA ASP A 66 -9.21 -12.65 1.92
C ASP A 66 -9.41 -12.39 0.43
N ARG A 67 -9.57 -11.12 0.02
CA ARG A 67 -9.65 -10.71 -1.39
C ARG A 67 -8.42 -11.13 -2.20
N PHE A 68 -7.26 -11.35 -1.60
CA PHE A 68 -6.05 -11.76 -2.33
C PHE A 68 -5.75 -13.27 -2.25
N LEU A 69 -6.68 -14.08 -1.71
CA LEU A 69 -6.57 -15.53 -1.74
C LEU A 69 -7.07 -16.08 -3.08
N THR A 70 -6.83 -17.38 -3.33
CA THR A 70 -7.25 -18.06 -4.56
C THR A 70 -8.75 -17.88 -4.79
N GLY A 71 -9.13 -17.43 -6.00
CA GLY A 71 -10.52 -17.15 -6.37
C GLY A 71 -11.03 -15.77 -5.94
N GLY A 72 -10.19 -14.96 -5.30
CA GLY A 72 -10.47 -13.56 -4.98
C GLY A 72 -10.15 -12.60 -6.13
N GLU A 73 -9.84 -11.36 -5.78
CA GLU A 73 -9.45 -10.29 -6.67
C GLU A 73 -7.99 -10.45 -7.12
N ASP A 74 -7.78 -10.52 -8.44
CA ASP A 74 -6.44 -10.59 -9.02
C ASP A 74 -5.77 -9.22 -9.05
N ALA A 75 -4.76 -9.03 -8.20
CA ALA A 75 -3.92 -7.84 -8.18
C ALA A 75 -2.53 -8.15 -7.63
N ASP A 76 -1.53 -7.53 -8.25
CA ASP A 76 -0.12 -7.70 -7.92
C ASP A 76 0.50 -6.37 -7.45
N ILE A 77 1.52 -6.46 -6.59
CA ILE A 77 2.19 -5.31 -5.95
C ILE A 77 3.02 -4.49 -6.95
N THR A 78 3.44 -5.11 -8.05
CA THR A 78 4.23 -4.49 -9.13
C THR A 78 3.34 -3.86 -10.22
N SER A 79 2.04 -4.16 -10.18
CA SER A 79 1.00 -3.69 -11.09
C SER A 79 1.26 -4.03 -12.56
N VAL A 80 2.05 -5.08 -12.81
CA VAL A 80 2.43 -5.53 -14.17
C VAL A 80 1.26 -6.17 -14.90
N THR A 81 0.35 -6.86 -14.19
CA THR A 81 -0.84 -7.46 -14.80
C THR A 81 -2.00 -6.48 -14.93
N GLY A 82 -1.88 -5.28 -14.33
CA GLY A 82 -2.85 -4.20 -14.39
C GLY A 82 -2.72 -3.26 -13.18
N VAL A 83 -2.88 -1.96 -13.42
CA VAL A 83 -2.77 -0.95 -12.37
C VAL A 83 -4.04 -0.89 -11.53
N LYS A 84 -4.10 -1.73 -10.50
CA LYS A 84 -5.17 -1.73 -9.48
C LYS A 84 -4.74 -1.13 -8.15
N MET A 85 -3.43 -1.11 -7.89
CA MET A 85 -2.77 -0.39 -6.81
C MET A 85 -1.37 0.01 -7.28
N MET A 86 -0.69 0.92 -6.57
CA MET A 86 0.65 1.40 -6.93
C MET A 86 1.51 1.71 -5.67
N PRO A 87 1.75 0.74 -4.78
CA PRO A 87 2.51 1.00 -3.55
C PRO A 87 4.00 1.27 -3.78
N PHE A 88 4.55 0.87 -4.94
CA PHE A 88 5.96 0.98 -5.29
C PHE A 88 6.22 1.68 -6.64
N SER A 89 5.28 2.50 -7.14
CA SER A 89 5.26 2.95 -8.53
C SER A 89 5.12 1.77 -9.53
N VAL A 90 5.24 2.04 -10.83
CA VAL A 90 5.14 1.06 -11.92
C VAL A 90 6.14 1.34 -13.04
N GLY A 91 6.34 0.36 -13.93
CA GLY A 91 7.12 0.53 -15.16
C GLY A 91 8.62 0.79 -14.93
N ARG A 92 9.24 1.58 -15.80
CA ARG A 92 10.71 1.78 -15.85
C ARG A 92 11.33 2.37 -14.57
N ARG A 93 10.52 2.98 -13.71
CA ARG A 93 10.96 3.61 -12.44
C ARG A 93 10.26 3.01 -11.22
N ILE A 94 9.75 1.78 -11.34
CA ILE A 94 9.30 1.01 -10.19
C ILE A 94 10.40 0.95 -9.13
N CYS A 95 10.01 1.01 -7.86
CA CYS A 95 10.96 1.03 -6.75
C CYS A 95 11.91 -0.18 -6.84
N PRO A 96 13.24 0.04 -6.96
CA PRO A 96 14.20 -1.06 -7.04
C PRO A 96 14.24 -1.89 -5.75
N GLY A 97 13.78 -1.32 -4.63
CA GLY A 97 13.67 -2.00 -3.35
C GLY A 97 12.37 -2.78 -3.12
N ALA A 98 11.43 -2.84 -4.07
CA ALA A 98 10.10 -3.41 -3.86
C ALA A 98 10.13 -4.86 -3.34
N SER A 99 10.96 -5.72 -3.95
CA SER A 99 11.10 -7.13 -3.55
C SER A 99 11.68 -7.26 -2.13
N MET A 100 12.73 -6.51 -1.84
CA MET A 100 13.37 -6.50 -0.51
C MET A 100 12.43 -5.95 0.57
N ALA A 101 11.71 -4.88 0.28
CA ALA A 101 10.73 -4.30 1.20
C ALA A 101 9.60 -5.30 1.51
N THR A 102 9.08 -5.98 0.49
CA THR A 102 8.01 -6.98 0.65
C THR A 102 8.46 -8.17 1.51
N ILE A 103 9.70 -8.65 1.31
CA ILE A 103 10.28 -9.70 2.16
C ILE A 103 10.36 -9.23 3.62
N HIS A 104 10.87 -8.02 3.86
CA HIS A 104 10.97 -7.46 5.22
C HIS A 104 9.61 -7.25 5.87
N LEU A 105 8.60 -6.77 5.14
CA LEU A 105 7.24 -6.60 5.65
C LEU A 105 6.67 -7.94 6.11
N ASN A 106 6.73 -8.95 5.24
CA ASN A 106 6.26 -10.29 5.58
C ASN A 106 7.00 -10.85 6.81
N LEU A 107 8.32 -10.75 6.87
CA LEU A 107 9.11 -11.25 7.99
C LEU A 107 8.76 -10.53 9.30
N LYS A 108 8.67 -9.20 9.28
CA LYS A 108 8.32 -8.40 10.46
C LYS A 108 6.93 -8.74 10.95
N ILE A 109 5.92 -8.71 10.09
CA ILE A 109 4.54 -9.05 10.45
C ILE A 109 4.49 -10.46 11.04
N ALA A 110 5.08 -11.45 10.35
CA ALA A 110 5.12 -12.83 10.81
C ALA A 110 5.74 -12.96 12.20
N ARG A 111 6.87 -12.30 12.47
CA ARG A 111 7.50 -12.37 13.79
C ARG A 111 6.72 -11.65 14.87
N LEU A 112 6.14 -10.48 14.59
CA LEU A 112 5.33 -9.75 15.56
C LEU A 112 4.12 -10.55 16.01
N VAL A 113 3.42 -11.25 15.10
CA VAL A 113 2.23 -12.06 15.43
C VAL A 113 2.57 -13.45 15.95
N GLN A 114 3.75 -13.97 15.64
CA GLN A 114 4.24 -15.24 16.16
C GLN A 114 4.60 -15.14 17.64
N GLU A 115 5.28 -14.06 18.03
CA GLU A 115 5.84 -13.92 19.38
C GLU A 115 4.85 -13.26 20.38
N PHE A 116 3.93 -12.41 19.90
CA PHE A 116 3.11 -11.58 20.78
C PHE A 116 1.61 -11.58 20.42
N GLU A 117 0.79 -11.46 21.46
CA GLU A 117 -0.61 -11.01 21.36
C GLU A 117 -0.64 -9.49 21.47
N TRP A 118 -1.40 -8.85 20.59
CA TRP A 118 -1.50 -7.40 20.49
C TRP A 118 -2.88 -6.94 20.90
N SER A 119 -2.94 -5.89 21.71
CA SER A 119 -4.18 -5.21 22.07
C SER A 119 -3.99 -3.70 22.11
N ALA A 120 -5.07 -2.95 21.91
CA ALA A 120 -5.03 -1.50 21.87
C ALA A 120 -4.59 -0.91 23.23
N TYR A 121 -3.92 0.24 23.19
CA TYR A 121 -3.64 1.04 24.38
C TYR A 121 -4.37 2.39 24.28
N PRO A 122 -5.19 2.77 25.29
CA PRO A 122 -5.61 1.97 26.44
C PRO A 122 -6.45 0.73 26.06
N ALA A 123 -6.61 -0.22 26.97
CA ALA A 123 -7.41 -1.42 26.72
C ALA A 123 -8.81 -1.07 26.20
N ASN A 124 -9.30 -1.81 25.20
CA ASN A 124 -10.60 -1.60 24.53
C ASN A 124 -10.76 -0.23 23.81
N SER A 125 -9.68 0.50 23.57
CA SER A 125 -9.71 1.69 22.72
C SER A 125 -9.67 1.34 21.23
N LYS A 126 -10.17 2.26 20.38
CA LYS A 126 -9.97 2.17 18.93
C LYS A 126 -8.61 2.75 18.58
N VAL A 127 -7.90 2.08 17.67
CA VAL A 127 -6.68 2.62 17.08
C VAL A 127 -7.06 3.74 16.12
N ASP A 128 -6.45 4.90 16.31
CA ASP A 128 -6.57 6.03 15.39
C ASP A 128 -5.61 5.84 14.21
N PHE A 129 -6.15 5.48 13.05
CA PHE A 129 -5.40 5.33 11.81
C PHE A 129 -5.26 6.65 11.02
N SER A 130 -5.56 7.81 11.63
CA SER A 130 -5.32 9.08 10.95
C SER A 130 -3.84 9.24 10.58
N GLU A 131 -3.62 9.78 9.39
CA GLU A 131 -2.30 9.85 8.76
C GLU A 131 -1.82 11.30 8.68
N LYS A 132 -0.51 11.46 8.57
CA LYS A 132 0.13 12.71 8.16
C LYS A 132 1.21 12.41 7.13
N LEU A 133 1.48 13.39 6.27
CA LEU A 133 2.56 13.30 5.30
C LEU A 133 3.84 13.85 5.91
N GLU A 134 4.89 13.02 5.92
CA GLU A 134 6.27 13.45 6.13
C GLU A 134 7.07 13.13 4.85
N PHE A 135 8.24 12.50 4.95
CA PHE A 135 8.88 11.89 3.78
C PHE A 135 8.04 10.71 3.22
N THR A 136 7.42 9.95 4.12
CA THR A 136 6.40 8.93 3.83
C THR A 136 5.11 9.25 4.57
N VAL A 137 4.04 8.52 4.25
CA VAL A 137 2.82 8.52 5.05
C VAL A 137 3.12 7.81 6.37
N VAL A 138 2.84 8.49 7.48
CA VAL A 138 3.00 7.95 8.83
C VAL A 138 1.73 8.19 9.65
N MET A 139 1.53 7.42 10.71
CA MET A 139 0.43 7.68 11.63
C MET A 139 0.59 9.07 12.26
N LYS A 140 -0.49 9.85 12.27
CA LYS A 140 -0.55 11.17 12.87
C LYS A 140 -0.16 11.13 14.35
N ASN A 141 -0.69 10.13 15.05
CA ASN A 141 -0.38 9.82 16.43
C ASN A 141 0.43 8.50 16.47
N PRO A 142 1.62 8.46 17.11
CA PRO A 142 2.38 7.22 17.22
C PRO A 142 1.55 6.08 17.81
N LEU A 143 1.61 4.90 17.18
CA LEU A 143 0.89 3.73 17.67
C LEU A 143 1.36 3.36 19.09
N ARG A 144 0.40 3.26 20.01
CA ARG A 144 0.60 2.65 21.32
C ARG A 144 -0.18 1.34 21.35
N ALA A 145 0.48 0.28 21.78
CA ALA A 145 -0.11 -1.04 21.90
C ALA A 145 0.35 -1.70 23.21
N MET A 146 -0.50 -2.54 23.77
CA MET A 146 -0.12 -3.47 24.81
C MET A 146 0.28 -4.78 24.13
N ILE A 147 1.45 -5.30 24.48
CA ILE A 147 1.97 -6.56 23.97
C ILE A 147 2.09 -7.57 25.11
N LYS A 148 1.70 -8.81 24.85
CA LYS A 148 1.88 -9.93 25.76
C LYS A 148 2.60 -11.05 25.00
N PRO A 149 3.68 -11.64 25.53
CA PRO A 149 4.26 -12.84 24.92
C PRO A 149 3.20 -13.93 24.74
N ARG A 150 3.22 -14.64 23.61
CA ARG A 150 2.33 -15.80 23.37
C ARG A 150 2.75 -17.06 24.13
N VAL A 151 3.93 -17.02 24.77
CA VAL A 151 4.53 -18.10 25.56
C VAL A 151 4.14 -17.99 27.02
#